data_AF-A0A8K0KQS1-F1
#
_entry.id   AF-A0A8K0KQS1-F1
#
_cell.length_a   1.000
_cell.length_b   1.000
_cell.length_c   1.000
_cell.angle_alpha   90.00
_cell.angle_beta   90.00
_cell.angle_gamma   90.00
#
_symmetry.space_group_name_H-M   'P 1'
#
loop_
_entity.id
_entity.type
_entity.pdbx_description
1 polymer ?
#
loop_
_entity_poly.entity_id
_entity_poly.type
_entity_poly.pdbx_seq_one_letter_code
_entity_poly.pdbx_strand_id
1 'polypeptide(L)'
;MKLRSDAKTRLLSMASEEIYHHTTIETNRNGKKMPGRKGELSQRSRLNKWEDVSANEMRAIVGVVIEMGLVHKFNVANYFNDKFWLTITPGFSCVFNRDQYTLICSFLHFADISKKYEEDRLYKIRPMII
;
A
#
# COMPACT_ATOMS: atom_id res chain seq x y z
N MET A 1 -7.05 25.18 19.11
CA MET A 1 -5.83 24.43 18.69
C MET A 1 -5.76 23.05 19.39
N LYS A 2 -6.79 22.20 19.25
CA LYS A 2 -6.85 20.82 19.79
C LYS A 2 -7.20 19.76 18.73
N LEU A 3 -7.68 20.19 17.55
CA LEU A 3 -8.13 19.31 16.47
C LEU A 3 -6.98 18.61 15.70
N ARG A 4 -5.77 19.20 15.70
CA ARG A 4 -4.63 18.64 14.94
C ARG A 4 -3.97 17.42 15.59
N SER A 5 -4.05 17.25 16.91
CA SER A 5 -3.55 16.02 17.56
C SER A 5 -4.55 14.88 17.42
N ASP A 6 -5.85 15.16 17.51
CA ASP A 6 -6.91 14.14 17.48
C ASP A 6 -7.02 13.45 16.11
N ALA A 7 -6.91 14.21 15.01
CA ALA A 7 -6.88 13.64 13.66
C ALA A 7 -5.65 12.73 13.43
N LYS A 8 -4.49 13.11 13.97
CA LYS A 8 -3.25 12.34 13.85
C LYS A 8 -3.32 11.04 14.65
N THR A 9 -3.95 11.07 15.82
CA THR A 9 -4.21 9.87 16.64
C THR A 9 -5.26 8.95 16.00
N ARG A 10 -6.31 9.51 15.38
CA ARG A 10 -7.37 8.74 14.69
C ARG A 10 -6.89 8.06 13.41
N LEU A 11 -5.99 8.69 12.65
CA LEU A 11 -5.36 8.08 11.46
C LEU A 11 -4.42 6.92 11.84
N LEU A 12 -3.87 6.92 13.06
CA LEU A 12 -3.05 5.82 13.58
C LEU A 12 -3.90 4.66 14.16
N SER A 13 -5.18 4.89 14.46
CA SER A 13 -6.07 3.89 15.07
C SER A 13 -7.03 3.22 14.07
N MET A 14 -6.76 3.28 12.77
CA MET A 14 -7.71 2.80 11.75
C MET A 14 -7.75 1.28 11.64
N ALA A 15 -6.67 0.61 12.01
CA ALA A 15 -6.58 -0.83 12.23
C ALA A 15 -5.66 -1.10 13.42
N SER A 16 -5.62 -2.35 13.90
CA SER A 16 -4.67 -2.75 14.93
C SER A 16 -3.24 -2.75 14.40
N GLU A 17 -2.27 -2.52 15.27
CA GLU A 17 -0.84 -2.62 14.93
C GLU A 17 -0.46 -4.00 14.37
N GLU A 18 -1.13 -5.03 14.84
CA GLU A 18 -0.98 -6.40 14.35
C GLU A 18 -1.35 -6.52 12.86
N ILE A 19 -2.45 -5.91 12.42
CA ILE A 19 -2.86 -5.92 11.01
C ILE A 19 -1.80 -5.24 10.15
N TYR A 20 -1.26 -4.10 10.57
CA TYR A 20 -0.21 -3.40 9.83
C TYR A 20 1.06 -4.25 9.75
N HIS A 21 1.49 -4.83 10.86
CA HIS A 21 2.69 -5.66 10.91
C HIS A 21 2.55 -6.92 10.04
N HIS A 22 1.43 -7.62 10.15
CA HIS A 22 1.14 -8.82 9.37
C HIS A 22 1.10 -8.51 7.87
N THR A 23 0.37 -7.47 7.48
CA THR A 23 0.28 -7.03 6.07
C THR A 23 1.65 -6.64 5.53
N THR A 24 2.49 -5.97 6.33
CA THR A 24 3.87 -5.66 5.96
C THR A 24 4.69 -6.93 5.71
N ILE A 25 4.62 -7.92 6.59
CA ILE A 25 5.35 -9.19 6.43
C ILE A 25 4.95 -9.89 5.13
N GLU A 26 3.65 -10.05 4.90
CA GLU A 26 3.14 -10.78 3.73
C GLU A 26 3.40 -10.02 2.42
N THR A 27 3.29 -8.69 2.43
CA THR A 27 3.64 -7.81 1.30
C THR A 27 5.11 -7.94 0.95
N ASN A 28 6.03 -7.87 1.93
CA ASN A 28 7.47 -8.03 1.69
C ASN A 28 7.82 -9.45 1.24
N ARG A 29 7.16 -10.47 1.80
CA ARG A 29 7.32 -11.86 1.34
C ARG A 29 6.95 -12.01 -0.13
N ASN A 30 5.83 -11.43 -0.55
CA ASN A 30 5.42 -11.47 -1.96
C ASN A 30 6.35 -10.64 -2.85
N GLY A 31 6.72 -9.44 -2.38
CA GLY A 31 7.66 -8.55 -3.03
C GLY A 31 9.03 -9.19 -3.26
N LYS A 32 9.53 -10.05 -2.37
CA LYS A 32 10.79 -10.80 -2.57
C LYS A 32 10.70 -11.92 -3.60
N LYS A 33 9.53 -12.55 -3.72
CA LYS A 33 9.30 -13.66 -4.66
C LYS A 33 9.34 -13.19 -6.12
N MET A 34 9.06 -11.91 -6.38
CA MET A 34 8.93 -11.39 -7.75
C MET A 34 10.23 -10.95 -8.43
N PRO A 35 11.17 -10.23 -7.78
CA PRO A 35 12.54 -10.04 -8.23
C PRO A 35 13.31 -11.36 -8.38
N GLY A 36 12.85 -12.45 -7.76
CA GLY A 36 13.33 -13.81 -8.01
C GLY A 36 13.09 -14.30 -9.45
N ARG A 37 12.23 -13.62 -10.22
CA ARG A 37 12.05 -13.85 -11.67
C ARG A 37 12.90 -12.91 -12.53
N LYS A 38 14.13 -12.65 -12.09
CA LYS A 38 15.12 -11.73 -12.71
C LYS A 38 15.44 -11.99 -14.19
N GLY A 39 14.91 -13.04 -14.81
CA GLY A 39 14.97 -13.32 -16.25
C GLY A 39 13.65 -13.15 -17.03
N GLU A 40 12.51 -12.98 -16.37
CA GLU A 40 11.19 -12.83 -17.04
C GLU A 40 10.78 -11.37 -17.20
N LEU A 41 11.30 -10.48 -16.35
CA LEU A 41 10.97 -9.06 -16.38
C LEU A 41 11.90 -8.30 -17.31
N SER A 42 11.34 -7.37 -18.08
CA SER A 42 12.17 -6.42 -18.84
C SER A 42 13.03 -5.59 -17.89
N GLN A 43 14.23 -5.18 -18.32
CA GLN A 43 15.14 -4.35 -17.51
C GLN A 43 14.46 -3.05 -17.04
N ARG A 44 13.54 -2.51 -17.83
CA ARG A 44 12.78 -1.28 -17.54
C ARG A 44 11.55 -1.51 -16.65
N SER A 45 11.27 -2.75 -16.24
CA SER A 45 10.15 -3.05 -15.36
C SER A 45 10.29 -2.30 -14.04
N ARG A 46 9.23 -1.59 -13.63
CA ARG A 46 9.17 -0.91 -12.32
C ARG A 46 9.29 -1.90 -11.16
N LEU A 47 8.90 -3.15 -11.37
CA LEU A 47 9.01 -4.23 -10.38
C LEU A 47 10.46 -4.51 -9.98
N ASN A 48 11.44 -4.17 -10.82
CA ASN A 48 12.87 -4.31 -10.51
C ASN A 48 13.33 -3.33 -9.41
N LYS A 49 12.53 -2.31 -9.09
CA LYS A 49 12.81 -1.31 -8.06
C LYS A 49 12.17 -1.66 -6.72
N TRP A 50 11.74 -2.92 -6.52
CA TRP A 50 11.13 -3.34 -5.26
C TRP A 50 12.11 -3.23 -4.11
N GLU A 51 11.63 -2.63 -3.02
CA GLU A 51 12.31 -2.53 -1.73
C GLU A 51 11.31 -2.93 -0.64
N ASP A 52 11.81 -3.50 0.46
CA ASP A 52 10.96 -3.91 1.57
C ASP A 52 10.29 -2.68 2.21
N VAL A 53 9.01 -2.81 2.49
CA VAL A 53 8.16 -1.77 3.07
C VAL A 53 8.15 -1.92 4.59
N SER A 54 8.13 -0.80 5.32
CA SER A 54 7.99 -0.76 6.78
C SER A 54 6.52 -0.75 7.23
N ALA A 55 6.27 -1.06 8.51
CA ALA A 55 4.94 -0.91 9.09
C ALA A 55 4.45 0.55 9.10
N ASN A 56 5.36 1.52 9.17
CA ASN A 56 5.04 2.95 9.04
C ASN A 56 4.52 3.29 7.64
N GLU A 57 5.18 2.78 6.61
CA GLU A 57 4.73 2.97 5.22
C GLU A 57 3.42 2.24 4.96
N MET A 58 3.22 1.05 5.53
CA MET A 58 1.94 0.33 5.42
C MET A 58 0.79 1.12 6.06
N ARG A 59 1.01 1.72 7.23
CA ARG A 59 0.05 2.67 7.83
C ARG A 59 -0.23 3.85 6.92
N ALA A 60 0.80 4.44 6.33
CA ALA A 60 0.65 5.56 5.40
C ALA A 60 -0.14 5.16 4.15
N ILE A 61 0.03 3.94 3.62
CA ILE A 61 -0.76 3.42 2.49
C ILE A 61 -2.24 3.34 2.85
N VAL A 62 -2.56 2.79 4.02
CA VAL A 62 -3.96 2.71 4.47
C VAL A 62 -4.57 4.10 4.61
N GLY A 63 -3.82 5.05 5.19
CA GLY A 63 -4.22 6.46 5.25
C GLY A 63 -4.49 7.05 3.86
N VAL A 64 -3.59 6.83 2.90
CA VAL A 64 -3.77 7.30 1.51
C VAL A 64 -5.02 6.69 0.88
N VAL A 65 -5.27 5.39 1.03
CA VAL A 65 -6.47 4.72 0.48
C VAL A 65 -7.75 5.33 1.03
N ILE A 66 -7.79 5.66 2.32
CA ILE A 66 -8.95 6.30 2.95
C ILE A 66 -9.15 7.72 2.43
N GLU A 67 -8.07 8.52 2.34
CA GLU A 67 -8.13 9.87 1.78
C GLU A 67 -8.57 9.87 0.31
N MET A 68 -8.20 8.84 -0.48
CA MET A 68 -8.72 8.65 -1.84
C MET A 68 -10.24 8.41 -1.86
N GLY A 69 -10.79 7.81 -0.81
CA GLY A 69 -12.24 7.67 -0.63
C GLY A 69 -12.95 8.97 -0.23
N LEU A 70 -12.21 9.98 0.24
CA LEU A 70 -12.75 11.31 0.57
C LEU A 70 -12.61 12.28 -0.60
N VAL A 71 -11.49 12.22 -1.33
CA VAL A 71 -11.17 13.14 -2.43
C VAL A 71 -11.09 12.40 -3.74
N HIS A 72 -12.22 12.16 -4.39
CA HIS A 72 -12.23 11.36 -5.62
C HIS A 72 -11.53 12.05 -6.80
N LYS A 73 -10.58 11.34 -7.42
CA LYS A 73 -9.98 11.69 -8.73
C LYS A 73 -10.28 10.61 -9.77
N PHE A 74 -10.19 10.98 -11.04
CA PHE A 74 -10.48 10.09 -12.17
C PHE A 74 -9.62 8.82 -12.22
N ASN A 75 -8.36 8.89 -11.77
CA ASN A 75 -7.48 7.73 -11.67
C ASN A 75 -6.44 7.93 -10.55
N VAL A 76 -5.79 6.83 -10.15
CA VAL A 76 -4.76 6.82 -9.09
C VAL A 76 -3.61 7.79 -9.40
N ALA A 77 -3.20 7.93 -10.66
CA ALA A 77 -2.09 8.81 -11.04
C ALA A 77 -2.40 10.29 -10.79
N ASN A 78 -3.66 10.70 -10.89
CA ASN A 78 -4.09 12.09 -10.69
C ASN A 78 -3.97 12.55 -9.23
N TYR A 79 -3.96 11.64 -8.26
CA TYR A 79 -3.71 11.99 -6.85
C TYR A 79 -2.30 12.54 -6.65
N PHE A 80 -1.34 12.00 -7.40
CA PHE A 80 0.09 12.34 -7.30
C PHE A 80 0.55 13.34 -8.37
N ASN A 81 -0.38 13.93 -9.14
CA ASN A 81 -0.05 14.91 -10.17
C ASN A 81 0.10 16.30 -9.55
N ASP A 82 1.24 16.95 -9.81
CA ASP A 82 1.62 18.28 -9.32
C ASP A 82 1.63 19.35 -10.43
N LYS A 83 1.35 18.99 -11.69
CA LYS A 83 1.54 19.87 -12.84
C LYS A 83 0.43 20.89 -13.06
N PHE A 84 -0.81 20.54 -12.72
CA PHE A 84 -1.97 21.40 -13.00
C PHE A 84 -2.63 21.85 -11.70
N TRP A 85 -2.46 23.13 -11.37
CA TRP A 85 -2.84 23.72 -10.09
C TRP A 85 -4.35 23.62 -9.78
N LEU A 86 -5.22 23.56 -10.80
CA LEU A 86 -6.67 23.42 -10.60
C LEU A 86 -7.08 22.01 -10.15
N THR A 87 -6.29 20.98 -10.47
CA THR A 87 -6.62 19.59 -10.15
C THR A 87 -5.66 18.93 -9.17
N ILE A 88 -4.63 19.65 -8.73
CA ILE A 88 -3.67 19.16 -7.73
C ILE A 88 -4.41 18.69 -6.47
N THR A 89 -3.86 17.66 -5.84
CA THR A 89 -4.34 17.15 -4.55
C THR A 89 -3.19 17.31 -3.55
N PRO A 90 -3.07 18.48 -2.90
CA PRO A 90 -1.97 18.72 -1.99
C PRO A 90 -1.93 17.64 -0.91
N GLY A 91 -0.73 17.14 -0.59
CA GLY A 91 -0.52 16.16 0.48
C GLY A 91 -0.21 14.74 0.00
N PHE A 92 -0.84 14.24 -1.07
CA PHE A 92 -0.59 12.86 -1.55
C PHE A 92 0.87 12.65 -1.97
N SER A 93 1.39 13.55 -2.81
CA SER A 93 2.81 13.54 -3.22
C SER A 93 3.80 13.86 -2.10
N CYS A 94 3.33 14.32 -0.93
CA CYS A 94 4.17 14.49 0.26
C CYS A 94 4.36 13.20 1.05
N VAL A 95 3.46 12.22 0.87
CA VAL A 95 3.52 10.92 1.56
C VAL A 95 4.23 9.88 0.70
N PHE A 96 3.87 9.77 -0.57
CA PHE A 96 4.53 8.88 -1.52
C PHE A 96 4.70 9.56 -2.87
N ASN A 97 5.75 9.20 -3.60
CA ASN A 97 5.72 9.41 -5.04
C ASN A 97 4.79 8.39 -5.71
N ARG A 98 4.22 8.75 -6.87
CA ARG A 98 3.27 7.90 -7.60
C ARG A 98 3.79 6.48 -7.83
N ASP A 99 5.05 6.37 -8.24
CA ASP A 99 5.63 5.10 -8.67
C ASP A 99 5.89 4.19 -7.48
N GLN A 100 6.32 4.72 -6.33
CA GLN A 100 6.42 4.02 -5.04
C GLN A 100 5.05 3.50 -4.60
N TYR A 101 4.04 4.36 -4.52
CA TYR A 101 2.69 3.94 -4.13
C TYR A 101 2.16 2.81 -5.01
N THR A 102 2.27 2.98 -6.33
CA THR A 102 1.79 1.98 -7.30
C THR A 102 2.58 0.67 -7.21
N LEU A 103 3.89 0.75 -6.97
CA LEU A 103 4.75 -0.41 -6.81
C LEU A 103 4.37 -1.20 -5.55
N ILE A 104 4.14 -0.52 -4.42
CA ILE A 104 3.71 -1.19 -3.18
C ILE A 104 2.33 -1.83 -3.33
N CYS A 105 1.38 -1.11 -3.93
CA CYS A 105 0.06 -1.67 -4.23
C CYS A 105 0.12 -2.91 -5.13
N SER A 106 1.13 -3.00 -6.02
CA SER A 106 1.31 -4.18 -6.88
C SER A 106 1.72 -5.44 -6.12
N PHE A 107 2.24 -5.30 -4.90
CA PHE A 107 2.67 -6.40 -4.06
C PHE A 107 1.93 -6.49 -2.73
N LEU A 108 0.89 -5.70 -2.51
CA LEU A 108 0.08 -5.73 -1.28
C LEU A 108 -0.57 -7.11 -1.08
N HIS A 109 -0.23 -7.78 0.02
CA HIS A 109 -0.71 -9.13 0.34
C HIS A 109 -1.04 -9.27 1.83
N PHE A 110 -1.98 -10.18 2.13
CA PHE A 110 -2.45 -10.44 3.48
C PHE A 110 -2.22 -11.88 3.94
N ALA A 111 -1.70 -12.75 3.07
CA ALA A 111 -1.42 -14.15 3.39
C ALA A 111 -0.31 -14.73 2.52
N ASP A 112 0.30 -15.82 2.98
CA ASP A 112 1.35 -16.50 2.23
C ASP A 112 0.78 -17.33 1.07
N ILE A 113 0.97 -16.85 -0.17
CA ILE A 113 0.46 -17.54 -1.36
C ILE A 113 1.19 -18.87 -1.64
N SER A 114 2.36 -19.14 -1.05
CA SER A 114 2.96 -20.49 -1.19
C SER A 114 2.15 -21.58 -0.49
N LYS A 115 1.33 -21.21 0.49
CA LYS A 115 0.45 -22.12 1.20
C LYS A 115 -0.95 -22.00 0.59
N LYS A 116 -1.15 -22.62 -0.58
CA LYS A 116 -2.50 -22.76 -1.12
C LYS A 116 -3.28 -23.72 -0.23
N TYR A 117 -4.37 -23.24 0.35
CA TYR A 117 -5.33 -24.09 1.05
C TYR A 117 -6.48 -24.37 0.09
N GLU A 118 -6.55 -25.59 -0.44
CA GLU A 118 -7.56 -25.96 -1.45
C GLU A 118 -8.99 -25.90 -0.90
N GLU A 119 -9.15 -26.12 0.40
CA GLU A 119 -10.46 -26.13 1.08
C GLU A 119 -10.94 -24.72 1.46
N ASP A 120 -10.02 -23.78 1.69
CA ASP A 120 -10.35 -22.42 2.14
C ASP A 120 -10.25 -21.41 1.00
N ARG A 121 -11.37 -21.14 0.32
CA ARG A 121 -11.41 -20.16 -0.77
C ARG A 121 -11.07 -18.73 -0.32
N LEU A 122 -11.18 -18.42 0.97
CA LEU A 122 -10.91 -17.09 1.53
C LEU A 122 -9.49 -16.98 2.13
N TYR A 123 -8.63 -17.99 1.98
CA TYR A 123 -7.31 -18.05 2.62
C TYR A 123 -6.46 -16.78 2.44
N LYS A 124 -6.64 -16.07 1.31
CA LYS A 124 -5.90 -14.84 1.00
C LYS A 124 -6.23 -13.67 1.92
N ILE A 125 -7.44 -13.61 2.44
CA ILE A 125 -7.93 -12.53 3.30
C ILE A 125 -8.31 -13.01 4.69
N ARG A 126 -8.29 -14.33 4.93
CA ARG A 126 -8.58 -14.94 6.23
C ARG A 126 -7.82 -14.26 7.38
N PRO A 127 -6.53 -13.91 7.27
CA PRO A 127 -5.84 -13.23 8.37
C PRO A 127 -6.40 -11.84 8.73
N MET A 128 -7.28 -11.28 7.91
CA MET A 128 -7.92 -9.98 8.13
C MET A 128 -9.35 -10.09 8.67
N ILE A 129 -9.95 -11.28 8.64
CA ILE A 129 -11.34 -11.52 9.03
C ILE A 129 -11.30 -12.54 10.16
N ILE A 130 -11.47 -12.05 11.39
CA ILE A 130 -11.62 -12.86 12.61
C ILE A 130 -12.86 -13.75 12.47
#